data_AF-A0A2V9QDR9-F1
#
_entry.id   AF-A0A2V9QDR9-F1
#
_cell.length_a   1.000
_cell.length_b   1.000
_cell.length_c   1.000
_cell.angle_alpha   90.00
_cell.angle_beta   90.00
_cell.angle_gamma   90.00
#
_symmetry.space_group_name_H-M   'P 1'
#
loop_
_entity.id
_entity.type
_entity.pdbx_description
1 polymer ?
#
loop_
_entity_poly.entity_id
_entity_poly.type
_entity_poly.pdbx_seq_one_letter_code
_entity_poly.pdbx_strand_id
1 'polypeptide(L)'
;MGCAYGKFVPTPAYGAIQQHCIRYRERWEPVPGLRVEEARGIPLECAGGFQIVDFSPELGSEGIELHLLGITKPPYADLFPDDLKP
;
A
#
# COMPACT_ATOMS: atom_id res chain seq x y z
N MET A 1 -13.85 9.51 -0.05
CA MET A 1 -12.61 8.93 0.49
C MET A 1 -11.83 8.37 -0.68
N GLY A 2 -10.54 8.68 -0.80
CA GLY A 2 -9.75 8.27 -1.97
C GLY A 2 -9.01 6.96 -1.75
N CYS A 3 -8.67 6.30 -2.85
CA CYS A 3 -7.91 5.05 -2.86
C CYS A 3 -6.70 5.25 -3.75
N ALA A 4 -5.56 4.70 -3.36
CA ALA A 4 -4.36 4.73 -4.17
C ALA A 4 -3.74 3.34 -4.21
N TYR A 5 -3.12 3.01 -5.33
CA TYR A 5 -2.34 1.79 -5.52
C TYR A 5 -1.10 2.13 -6.33
N GLY A 6 -0.05 1.34 -6.14
CA GLY A 6 1.16 1.51 -6.92
C GLY A 6 2.19 0.46 -6.60
N LYS A 7 3.23 0.43 -7.43
CA LYS A 7 4.35 -0.49 -7.27
C LYS A 7 5.02 -0.30 -5.91
N PHE A 8 5.21 -1.40 -5.21
CA PHE A 8 5.98 -1.45 -3.98
C PHE A 8 7.41 -1.92 -4.29
N VAL A 9 8.41 -1.16 -3.86
CA VAL A 9 9.82 -1.52 -4.02
C VAL A 9 10.33 -2.10 -2.69
N PRO A 10 10.43 -3.42 -2.55
CA PRO A 10 10.77 -4.05 -1.28
C PRO A 10 12.22 -3.79 -0.90
N THR A 11 12.45 -3.47 0.38
CA THR A 11 13.77 -3.57 0.99
C THR A 11 14.01 -5.00 1.49
N PRO A 12 15.25 -5.38 1.87
CA PRO A 12 15.51 -6.71 2.45
C PRO A 12 14.64 -7.06 3.66
N ALA A 13 14.17 -6.05 4.43
CA ALA A 13 13.30 -6.26 5.58
C ALA A 13 11.93 -6.86 5.19
N TYR A 14 11.49 -6.67 3.95
CA TYR A 14 10.24 -7.24 3.44
C TYR A 14 10.20 -8.77 3.51
N GLY A 15 11.37 -9.43 3.42
CA GLY A 15 11.47 -10.89 3.51
C GLY A 15 10.88 -11.47 4.80
N ALA A 16 10.80 -10.70 5.89
CA ALA A 16 10.18 -11.12 7.14
C ALA A 16 8.65 -11.26 7.07
N ILE A 17 7.98 -10.55 6.15
CA ILE A 17 6.52 -10.53 6.00
C ILE A 17 6.05 -11.01 4.62
N GLN A 18 6.97 -11.29 3.70
CA GLN A 18 6.66 -11.64 2.31
C GLN A 18 5.70 -12.83 2.19
N GLN A 19 5.96 -13.93 2.90
CA GLN A 19 5.09 -15.12 2.84
C GLN A 19 3.65 -14.83 3.29
N HIS A 20 3.47 -13.92 4.26
CA HIS A 20 2.15 -13.49 4.68
C HIS A 20 1.45 -12.72 3.54
N CYS A 21 2.15 -11.77 2.92
CA CYS A 21 1.60 -10.97 1.82
C CYS A 21 1.22 -11.85 0.61
N ILE A 22 2.05 -12.83 0.25
CA ILE A 22 1.75 -13.80 -0.81
C ILE A 22 0.52 -14.64 -0.45
N ARG A 23 0.45 -15.17 0.78
CA ARG A 23 -0.65 -16.04 1.23
C ARG A 23 -2.01 -15.32 1.22
N TYR A 24 -2.02 -14.04 1.55
CA TYR A 24 -3.24 -13.24 1.68
C TYR A 24 -3.44 -12.26 0.52
N ARG A 25 -2.68 -12.34 -0.57
CA ARG A 25 -2.75 -11.39 -1.70
C ARG A 25 -4.15 -11.17 -2.30
N GLU A 26 -5.02 -12.18 -2.24
CA GLU A 26 -6.40 -12.11 -2.77
C GLU A 26 -7.45 -11.72 -1.71
N ARG A 27 -7.05 -11.49 -0.47
CA ARG A 27 -7.95 -11.15 0.65
C ARG A 27 -7.46 -9.88 1.32
N TRP A 28 -8.37 -8.95 1.60
CA TRP A 28 -8.03 -7.73 2.31
C TRP A 28 -7.72 -8.02 3.79
N GLU A 29 -6.53 -8.55 4.05
CA GLU A 29 -6.01 -8.90 5.35
C GLU A 29 -4.91 -7.90 5.72
N PRO A 30 -5.06 -7.16 6.83
CA PRO A 30 -4.07 -6.18 7.25
C PRO A 30 -2.77 -6.88 7.70
N VAL A 31 -1.63 -6.35 7.27
CA VAL A 31 -0.33 -6.76 7.81
C VAL A 31 -0.14 -6.11 9.19
N PRO A 32 -0.01 -6.87 10.29
CA PRO A 32 0.09 -6.28 11.62
C PRO A 32 1.30 -5.35 11.77
N GLY A 33 1.07 -4.15 12.30
CA GLY A 33 2.13 -3.15 12.52
C GLY A 33 2.58 -2.40 11.25
N LEU A 34 1.97 -2.66 10.09
CA LEU A 34 2.25 -1.91 8.87
C LEU A 34 1.79 -0.45 9.03
N ARG A 35 2.69 0.47 8.71
CA ARG A 35 2.44 1.91 8.63
C ARG A 35 2.91 2.41 7.29
N VAL A 36 2.23 3.42 6.77
CA VAL A 36 2.59 4.09 5.53
C VAL A 36 2.77 5.56 5.85
N GLU A 37 3.84 6.14 5.30
CA GLU A 37 4.16 7.56 5.42
C GLU A 37 4.33 8.13 4.01
N GLU A 38 3.99 9.40 3.82
CA GLU A 38 4.39 10.11 2.61
C GLU A 38 5.86 10.53 2.68
N ALA A 39 6.41 11.05 1.59
CA ALA A 39 7.84 11.30 1.43
C ALA A 39 8.48 12.23 2.48
N ARG A 40 7.72 13.12 3.13
CA ARG A 40 8.17 14.01 4.21
C ARG A 40 8.00 13.39 5.60
N GLY A 41 7.59 12.13 5.69
CA GLY A 41 7.46 11.37 6.93
C GLY A 41 6.12 11.57 7.66
N ILE A 42 5.10 12.13 7.01
CA ILE A 42 3.76 12.26 7.59
C ILE A 42 3.05 10.90 7.49
N PRO A 43 2.60 10.31 8.61
CA PRO A 43 1.83 9.07 8.58
C PRO A 43 0.49 9.23 7.89
N LEU A 44 0.14 8.23 7.09
CA LEU A 44 -1.18 8.11 6.50
C LEU A 44 -2.16 7.45 7.47
N GLU A 45 -3.39 7.93 7.49
CA GLU A 45 -4.54 7.24 8.06
C GLU A 45 -5.44 6.77 6.91
N CYS A 46 -5.82 5.49 6.92
CA CYS A 46 -6.72 4.88 5.95
C CYS A 46 -7.85 4.17 6.67
N ALA A 47 -9.10 4.54 6.40
CA ALA A 47 -10.26 3.91 7.03
C ALA A 47 -10.42 2.43 6.65
N GLY A 48 -10.01 2.07 5.42
CA GLY A 48 -9.93 0.69 4.95
C GLY A 48 -8.58 0.03 5.20
N GLY A 49 -7.57 0.76 5.69
CA GLY A 49 -6.24 0.23 5.98
C GLY A 49 -5.32 0.10 4.76
N PHE A 50 -4.29 -0.72 4.94
CA PHE A 50 -3.19 -0.91 4.01
C PHE A 50 -3.04 -2.40 3.67
N GLN A 51 -2.71 -2.70 2.43
CA GLN A 51 -2.41 -4.07 2.00
C GLN A 51 -1.20 -4.06 1.07
N ILE A 52 -0.27 -4.99 1.27
CA ILE A 52 0.74 -5.33 0.28
C ILE A 52 0.25 -6.57 -0.47
N VAL A 53 0.14 -6.46 -1.78
CA VAL A 53 -0.28 -7.54 -2.68
C VAL A 53 0.97 -8.05 -3.40
N ASP A 54 1.28 -9.34 -3.25
CA ASP A 54 2.50 -9.94 -3.76
C ASP A 54 2.21 -11.10 -4.74
N PHE A 55 2.37 -10.80 -6.03
CA PHE A 55 2.40 -11.73 -7.17
C PHE A 55 3.82 -11.91 -7.72
N SER A 56 4.85 -11.63 -6.91
CA SER A 56 6.24 -11.81 -7.30
C SER A 56 6.64 -13.25 -7.66
N PRO A 57 6.00 -14.32 -7.14
CA PRO A 57 6.26 -15.67 -7.63
C PRO A 57 5.91 -15.86 -9.12
N GLU A 58 4.92 -15.12 -9.63
CA GLU A 58 4.44 -15.21 -11.00
C GLU A 58 5.02 -14.11 -11.91
N LEU A 59 5.23 -12.90 -11.38
CA LEU A 59 5.53 -11.68 -12.14
C LEU A 59 6.87 -11.03 -11.77
N GLY A 60 7.65 -11.63 -10.87
CA GLY A 60 8.91 -11.06 -10.38
C GLY A 60 8.70 -9.78 -9.56
N SER A 61 9.73 -8.94 -9.46
CA SER A 61 9.68 -7.72 -8.63
C SER A 61 8.61 -6.71 -9.05
N GLU A 62 8.10 -6.79 -10.28
CA GLU A 62 7.03 -5.93 -10.77
C GLU A 62 5.65 -6.35 -10.27
N GLY A 63 5.52 -7.57 -9.72
CA GLY A 63 4.26 -8.11 -9.20
C GLY A 63 3.92 -7.70 -7.77
N ILE A 64 4.63 -6.72 -7.19
CA ILE A 64 4.41 -6.31 -5.79
C ILE A 64 3.83 -4.90 -5.77
N GLU A 65 2.67 -4.77 -5.13
CA GLU A 65 1.91 -3.53 -5.07
C GLU A 65 1.53 -3.17 -3.62
N LEU A 66 1.42 -1.88 -3.34
CA LEU A 66 0.88 -1.35 -2.10
C LEU A 66 -0.47 -0.71 -2.39
N HIS A 67 -1.51 -1.16 -1.69
CA HIS A 67 -2.87 -0.66 -1.80
C HIS A 67 -3.25 0.11 -0.54
N LEU A 68 -3.83 1.29 -0.74
CA LEU A 68 -4.29 2.22 0.30
C LEU A 68 -5.80 2.43 0.11
N LEU A 69 -6.62 1.98 1.07
CA LEU A 69 -8.07 2.05 0.96
C LEU A 69 -8.65 3.12 1.89
N GLY A 70 -9.26 4.14 1.30
CA GLY A 70 -9.97 5.18 2.03
C GLY A 70 -9.04 6.08 2.84
N ILE A 71 -8.06 6.71 2.17
CA ILE A 71 -7.14 7.66 2.79
C ILE A 71 -7.94 8.84 3.38
N THR A 72 -7.77 9.06 4.69
CA THR A 72 -8.47 10.10 5.46
C THR A 72 -7.53 11.20 5.91
N LYS A 73 -6.28 10.90 6.25
CA LYS A 73 -5.26 11.89 6.61
C LYS A 73 -3.88 11.53 6.03
N PRO A 74 -3.12 12.52 5.54
CA PRO A 74 -3.63 13.84 5.11
C PRO A 74 -4.73 13.68 4.04
N PRO A 75 -5.54 14.72 3.77
CA PRO A 75 -6.60 14.65 2.78
C PRO A 75 -6.09 14.11 1.44
N TYR A 76 -6.85 13.19 0.83
CA TYR A 76 -6.45 12.57 -0.46
C TYR A 76 -6.12 13.61 -1.54
N ALA A 77 -6.89 14.70 -1.59
CA ALA A 77 -6.69 15.80 -2.52
C ALA A 77 -5.32 16.50 -2.38
N ASP A 78 -4.74 16.50 -1.18
CA ASP A 78 -3.43 17.10 -0.93
C ASP A 78 -2.29 16.17 -1.37
N LEU A 79 -2.52 14.86 -1.30
CA LEU A 79 -1.57 13.83 -1.74
C LEU A 79 -1.59 13.64 -3.26
N PHE A 80 -2.77 13.68 -3.85
CA PHE A 80 -3.01 13.39 -5.27
C PHE A 80 -3.85 14.52 -5.90
N PRO A 81 -3.30 15.74 -6.01
CA PRO A 81 -4.04 16.90 -6.53
C PRO A 81 -4.39 16.75 -8.02
N ASP A 82 -3.63 15.94 -8.76
CA ASP A 82 -3.85 15.71 -10.19
C ASP A 82 -5.01 14.75 -10.48
N ASP A 83 -5.33 13.84 -9.55
CA ASP A 83 -6.40 12.83 -9.71
C ASP A 83 -7.80 13.44 -9.69
N LEU A 84 -7.93 14.66 -9.18
CA LEU A 84 -9.21 15.37 -9.03
C LEU A 84 -9.47 16.36 -10.17
N LYS A 85 -8.59 16.40 -11.18
CA LYS A 85 -8.77 17.24 -12.36
C LYS A 85 -9.80 16.58 -13.30
N PRO A 86 -10.74 17.37 -13.88
CA PRO A 86 -11.75 16.88 -14.81
C PRO A 86 -11.18 16.44 -16.17
#